data_AF-A0A540LTN6-F1
#
_entry.id   AF-A0A540LTN6-F1
#
_cell.length_a   1.000
_cell.length_b   1.000
_cell.length_c   1.000
_cell.angle_alpha   90.00
_cell.angle_beta   90.00
_cell.angle_gamma   90.00
#
_symmetry.space_group_name_H-M   'P 1'
#
loop_
_entity.id
_entity.type
_entity.pdbx_description
1 polymer ?
#
loop_
_entity_poly.entity_id
_entity_poly.type
_entity_poly.pdbx_seq_one_letter_code
_entity_poly.pdbx_strand_id
1 'polypeptide(L)'
;MEAAEAAQRIAVMEAQKRRNAEMKAFKEAEEKKAIEAKTYDFMFRKYTIEEIEAATNNFSSVHKIGEGGYGPVYRGELDHTPVAIKVLRPDAAQGQSQFQQEVSDTASRKLYLSYKLHTFNGSMCRVWLPSL
;
A
#
# COMPACT_ATOMS: atom_id res chain seq x y z
N MET A 1 43.99 14.60 41.70
CA MET A 1 43.08 13.44 41.50
C MET A 1 41.69 13.89 41.04
N GLU A 2 41.12 14.94 41.63
CA GLU A 2 39.77 15.46 41.36
C GLU A 2 39.47 15.86 39.90
N ALA A 3 40.43 16.46 39.19
CA ALA A 3 40.25 16.84 37.78
C ALA A 3 40.09 15.63 36.84
N ALA A 4 40.74 14.50 37.15
CA ALA A 4 40.65 13.28 36.34
C ALA A 4 39.28 12.60 36.52
N GLU A 5 38.74 12.57 37.73
CA GLU A 5 37.37 12.08 37.98
C GLU A 5 36.31 12.95 37.32
N ALA A 6 36.45 14.28 37.38
CA ALA A 6 35.53 15.19 36.72
C ALA A 6 35.50 14.97 35.19
N ALA A 7 36.67 14.82 34.57
CA ALA A 7 36.78 14.51 33.13
C ALA A 7 36.16 13.15 32.77
N GLN A 8 36.37 12.12 33.61
CA GLN A 8 35.75 10.80 33.43
C GLN A 8 34.23 10.86 33.54
N ARG A 9 33.69 11.62 34.51
CA ARG A 9 32.24 11.79 34.69
C ARG A 9 31.60 12.51 33.50
N ILE A 10 32.26 13.53 32.95
CA ILE A 10 31.80 14.25 31.76
C ILE A 10 31.79 13.30 30.55
N ALA A 11 32.87 12.55 30.32
CA ALA A 11 32.95 11.62 29.19
C ALA A 11 31.89 10.51 29.24
N VAL A 12 31.63 9.95 30.43
CA VAL A 12 30.58 8.95 30.63
C VAL A 12 29.19 9.55 30.38
N MET A 13 28.94 10.76 30.88
CA MET A 13 27.66 11.44 30.68
C MET A 13 27.41 11.78 29.21
N GLU A 14 28.44 12.21 28.47
CA GLU A 14 28.34 12.44 27.03
C GLU A 14 28.08 11.15 26.26
N ALA A 15 28.77 10.06 26.58
CA ALA A 15 28.56 8.76 25.95
C ALA A 15 27.15 8.20 26.23
N GLN A 16 26.61 8.43 27.42
CA GLN A 16 25.25 8.07 27.78
C GLN A 16 24.22 8.92 27.04
N LYS A 17 24.46 10.23 26.93
CA LYS A 17 23.59 11.15 26.18
C LYS A 17 23.54 10.80 24.69
N ARG A 18 24.67 10.43 24.09
CA ARG A 18 24.75 9.96 22.69
C ARG A 18 23.91 8.69 22.49
N ARG A 19 24.12 7.67 23.31
CA ARG A 19 23.31 6.43 23.26
C ARG A 19 21.82 6.68 23.42
N ASN A 20 21.42 7.57 24.34
CA ASN A 20 20.03 7.92 24.54
C ASN A 20 19.43 8.64 23.33
N ALA A 21 20.19 9.53 22.68
CA ALA A 21 19.75 10.22 21.47
C ALA A 21 19.58 9.26 20.28
N GLU A 22 20.51 8.30 20.11
CA GLU A 22 20.44 7.27 19.07
C GLU A 22 19.23 6.35 19.28
N MET A 23 19.01 5.88 20.52
CA MET A 23 17.86 5.04 20.84
C MET A 23 16.52 5.79 20.69
N LYS A 24 16.50 7.09 21.02
CA LYS A 24 15.33 7.94 20.80
C LYS A 24 15.05 8.11 19.31
N ALA A 25 16.05 8.43 18.50
CA ALA A 25 15.91 8.57 17.05
C ALA A 25 15.44 7.27 16.39
N PHE A 26 15.95 6.12 16.83
CA PHE A 26 15.50 4.81 16.32
C PHE A 26 14.03 4.54 16.66
N LYS A 27 13.61 4.79 17.90
CA LYS A 27 12.21 4.63 18.32
C LYS A 27 11.28 5.59 17.59
N GLU A 28 11.66 6.86 17.43
CA GLU A 28 10.87 7.84 16.68
C GLU A 28 10.75 7.45 15.20
N ALA A 29 11.79 6.90 14.58
CA ALA A 29 11.73 6.41 13.20
C ALA A 29 10.80 5.20 13.04
N GLU A 30 10.88 4.22 13.96
CA GLU A 30 9.97 3.07 14.00
C GLU A 30 8.52 3.50 14.24
N GLU A 31 8.29 4.42 15.17
CA GLU A 31 6.96 4.92 15.48
C GLU A 31 6.38 5.72 14.31
N LYS A 32 7.19 6.57 13.67
CA LYS A 32 6.80 7.28 12.44
C LYS A 32 6.44 6.29 11.33
N LYS A 33 7.24 5.24 11.13
CA LYS A 33 6.97 4.19 10.14
C LYS A 33 5.68 3.42 10.46
N ALA A 34 5.41 3.15 11.74
CA ALA A 34 4.19 2.49 12.18
C ALA A 34 2.95 3.39 12.01
N ILE A 35 3.08 4.69 12.27
CA ILE A 35 2.02 5.68 12.02
C ILE A 35 1.77 5.77 10.52
N GLU A 36 2.81 5.91 9.69
CA GLU A 36 2.68 5.92 8.23
C GLU A 36 1.97 4.65 7.75
N ALA A 37 2.40 3.46 8.17
CA ALA A 37 1.76 2.19 7.81
C ALA A 37 0.28 2.10 8.25
N LYS A 38 -0.05 2.59 9.45
CA LYS A 38 -1.43 2.63 9.94
C LYS A 38 -2.28 3.66 9.19
N THR A 39 -1.72 4.81 8.86
CA THR A 39 -2.38 5.83 8.03
C THR A 39 -2.65 5.29 6.63
N TYR A 40 -1.70 4.54 6.04
CA TYR A 40 -1.93 3.83 4.78
C TYR A 40 -3.04 2.77 4.91
N ASP A 41 -3.08 1.98 5.99
CA ASP A 41 -4.16 1.00 6.19
C ASP A 41 -5.54 1.68 6.31
N PHE A 42 -5.61 2.85 6.93
CA PHE A 42 -6.84 3.62 7.11
C PHE A 42 -7.27 4.40 5.84
N MET A 43 -6.32 4.90 5.04
CA MET A 43 -6.61 5.65 3.81
C MET A 43 -7.10 4.75 2.67
N PHE A 44 -6.96 3.43 2.78
CA PHE A 44 -7.29 2.48 1.73
C PHE A 44 -8.38 1.51 2.17
N ARG A 45 -9.57 1.64 1.57
CA ARG A 45 -10.70 0.76 1.83
C ARG A 45 -10.45 -0.60 1.17
N LYS A 46 -10.54 -1.67 1.96
CA LYS A 46 -10.40 -3.05 1.48
C LYS A 46 -11.78 -3.53 1.07
N TYR A 47 -11.91 -4.00 -0.17
CA TYR A 47 -13.08 -4.72 -0.64
C TYR A 47 -12.78 -6.21 -0.72
N THR A 48 -13.72 -7.03 -0.29
CA THR A 48 -13.66 -8.48 -0.46
C THR A 48 -13.96 -8.85 -1.91
N ILE A 49 -13.64 -10.09 -2.31
CA ILE A 49 -13.92 -10.53 -3.68
C ILE A 49 -15.43 -10.54 -3.96
N GLU A 50 -16.22 -10.90 -2.96
CA GLU A 50 -17.68 -10.94 -3.06
C GLU A 50 -18.26 -9.54 -3.34
N GLU A 51 -17.67 -8.49 -2.76
CA GLU A 51 -18.06 -7.10 -3.05
C GLU A 51 -17.73 -6.71 -4.50
N ILE A 52 -16.57 -7.12 -5.00
CA ILE A 52 -16.16 -6.88 -6.40
C ILE A 52 -17.05 -7.65 -7.39
N GLU A 53 -17.39 -8.90 -7.06
CA GLU A 53 -18.31 -9.73 -7.85
C GLU A 53 -19.70 -9.11 -7.87
N ALA A 54 -20.23 -8.72 -6.72
CA ALA A 54 -21.52 -8.05 -6.62
C ALA A 54 -21.53 -6.74 -7.43
N ALA A 55 -20.50 -5.91 -7.30
CA ALA A 55 -20.36 -4.65 -8.02
C ALA A 55 -20.31 -4.84 -9.55
N THR A 56 -19.72 -5.94 -10.02
CA THR A 56 -19.61 -6.25 -11.46
C THR A 56 -20.70 -7.16 -11.97
N ASN A 57 -21.66 -7.57 -11.14
CA ASN A 57 -22.64 -8.61 -11.43
C ASN A 57 -21.95 -9.91 -11.94
N ASN A 58 -21.06 -10.46 -11.13
CA ASN A 58 -20.24 -11.64 -11.43
C ASN A 58 -19.43 -11.50 -12.73
N PHE A 59 -18.80 -10.34 -12.94
CA PHE A 59 -18.05 -10.02 -14.16
C PHE A 59 -18.86 -10.22 -15.46
N SER A 60 -20.15 -9.90 -15.41
CA SER A 60 -21.04 -10.06 -16.56
C SER A 60 -20.58 -9.19 -17.74
N SER A 61 -20.71 -9.73 -18.95
CA SER A 61 -20.34 -9.04 -20.19
C SER A 61 -21.11 -7.73 -20.39
N VAL A 62 -22.31 -7.59 -19.80
CA VAL A 62 -23.10 -6.35 -19.81
C VAL A 62 -22.40 -5.19 -19.10
N HIS A 63 -21.47 -5.49 -18.20
CA HIS A 63 -20.66 -4.52 -17.49
C HIS A 63 -19.26 -4.38 -18.07
N LYS A 64 -18.90 -5.11 -19.12
CA LYS A 64 -17.59 -4.95 -19.75
C LYS A 64 -17.55 -3.62 -20.52
N ILE A 65 -16.63 -2.75 -20.12
CA ILE A 65 -16.42 -1.43 -20.75
C ILE A 65 -15.20 -1.42 -21.68
N GLY A 66 -14.34 -2.44 -21.61
CA GLY A 66 -13.20 -2.55 -22.51
C GLY A 66 -12.39 -3.82 -22.30
N GLU A 67 -11.41 -4.04 -23.17
CA GLU A 67 -10.39 -5.06 -23.01
C GLU A 67 -9.07 -4.54 -23.56
N GLY A 68 -8.00 -4.71 -22.79
CA GLY A 68 -6.64 -4.38 -23.22
C GLY A 68 -5.70 -5.58 -23.10
N GLY A 69 -4.41 -5.38 -23.40
CA GLY A 69 -3.40 -6.44 -23.34
C GLY A 69 -3.23 -7.12 -21.97
N TYR A 70 -3.70 -6.47 -20.90
CA TYR A 70 -3.66 -7.00 -19.54
C TYR A 70 -4.99 -7.64 -19.09
N GLY A 71 -6.03 -7.66 -19.93
CA GLY A 71 -7.33 -8.26 -19.64
C GLY A 71 -8.52 -7.30 -19.69
N PRO A 72 -9.74 -7.82 -19.42
CA PRO A 72 -10.99 -7.08 -19.51
C PRO A 72 -11.16 -6.05 -18.38
N VAL A 73 -11.89 -4.97 -18.69
CA VAL A 73 -12.28 -3.92 -17.75
C VAL A 73 -13.81 -3.89 -17.65
N TYR A 74 -14.32 -3.89 -16.43
CA TYR A 74 -15.74 -3.89 -16.10
C TYR A 74 -16.12 -2.60 -15.39
N ARG A 75 -17.31 -2.06 -15.62
CA ARG A 75 -17.91 -1.06 -14.73
C ARG A 75 -18.50 -1.77 -13.51
N GLY A 76 -18.43 -1.12 -12.36
CA GLY A 76 -19.13 -1.53 -11.16
C GLY A 76 -19.46 -0.34 -10.28
N GLU A 77 -20.13 -0.61 -9.16
CA GLU A 77 -20.41 0.37 -8.12
C GLU A 77 -20.00 -0.22 -6.77
N LEU A 78 -19.10 0.45 -6.06
CA LEU A 78 -18.64 0.08 -4.72
C LEU A 78 -18.93 1.23 -3.78
N ASP A 79 -19.66 0.98 -2.68
CA ASP A 79 -20.13 2.03 -1.75
C ASP A 79 -20.78 3.24 -2.47
N HIS A 80 -21.68 2.99 -3.41
CA HIS A 80 -22.33 4.02 -4.24
C HIS A 80 -21.37 4.86 -5.10
N THR A 81 -20.12 4.42 -5.21
CA THR A 81 -19.12 5.08 -6.03
C THR A 81 -18.92 4.28 -7.32
N PRO A 82 -19.16 4.88 -8.49
CA PRO A 82 -18.89 4.21 -9.76
C PRO A 82 -17.39 3.90 -9.86
N VAL A 83 -17.05 2.71 -10.35
CA VAL A 83 -15.67 2.23 -10.49
C VAL A 83 -15.48 1.48 -11.81
N ALA A 84 -14.23 1.40 -12.26
CA ALA A 84 -13.81 0.50 -13.32
C ALA A 84 -12.89 -0.59 -12.77
N ILE A 85 -13.26 -1.86 -12.91
CA ILE A 85 -12.58 -3.03 -12.36
C ILE A 85 -11.93 -3.81 -13.52
N LYS A 86 -10.60 -3.80 -13.58
CA LYS A 86 -9.79 -4.52 -14.56
C LYS A 86 -9.35 -5.87 -14.00
N VAL A 87 -9.73 -6.95 -14.68
CA VAL A 87 -9.28 -8.31 -14.34
C VAL A 87 -7.99 -8.58 -15.10
N LEU A 88 -6.92 -8.88 -14.38
CA LEU A 88 -5.62 -9.29 -14.93
C LEU A 88 -5.65 -10.77 -15.25
N ARG A 89 -5.21 -11.11 -16.46
CA ARG A 89 -5.10 -12.50 -16.87
C ARG A 89 -3.98 -13.21 -16.08
N PRO A 90 -4.18 -14.47 -15.68
CA PRO A 90 -3.23 -15.22 -14.85
C PRO A 90 -1.91 -15.57 -15.59
N ASP A 91 -1.92 -15.55 -16.92
CA ASP A 91 -0.76 -15.79 -17.80
C ASP A 91 0.19 -14.58 -17.89
N ALA A 92 -0.21 -13.41 -17.37
CA ALA A 92 0.64 -12.24 -17.27
C ALA A 92 1.66 -12.40 -16.11
N ALA A 93 2.58 -13.36 -16.23
CA ALA A 93 3.70 -13.54 -15.30
C ALA A 93 4.51 -12.23 -15.12
N GLN A 94 4.57 -11.41 -16.17
CA GLN A 94 5.16 -10.08 -16.13
C GLN A 94 4.32 -9.06 -15.34
N GLY A 95 2.99 -9.21 -15.34
CA GLY A 95 2.05 -8.34 -14.66
C GLY A 95 2.09 -8.46 -13.13
N GLN A 96 2.41 -9.65 -12.59
CA GLN A 96 2.55 -9.82 -11.13
C GLN A 96 3.80 -9.12 -10.57
N SER A 97 4.94 -9.24 -11.27
CA SER A 97 6.20 -8.59 -10.87
C SER A 97 6.13 -7.06 -11.01
N GLN A 98 5.63 -6.55 -12.16
CA GLN A 98 5.36 -5.12 -12.34
C GLN A 98 4.41 -4.56 -11.28
N PHE A 99 3.43 -5.37 -10.87
CA PHE A 99 2.46 -4.98 -9.84
C PHE A 99 3.10 -4.92 -8.44
N GLN A 100 3.91 -5.90 -8.05
CA GLN A 100 4.61 -5.86 -6.75
C GLN A 100 5.60 -4.70 -6.68
N GLN A 101 6.22 -4.34 -7.81
CA GLN A 101 7.13 -3.22 -7.91
C GLN A 101 6.37 -1.88 -7.81
N GLU A 102 5.22 -1.73 -8.48
CA GLU A 102 4.35 -0.54 -8.39
C GLU A 102 3.74 -0.35 -6.99
N VAL A 103 3.39 -1.42 -6.27
CA VAL A 103 2.87 -1.35 -4.89
C VAL A 103 3.96 -1.00 -3.87
N SER A 104 5.20 -1.40 -4.13
CA SER A 104 6.35 -1.11 -3.25
C SER A 104 6.94 0.28 -3.50
N ASP A 105 6.85 0.79 -4.73
CA ASP A 105 7.43 2.08 -5.11
C ASP A 105 6.47 3.25 -4.80
N THR A 106 6.62 3.78 -3.59
CA THR A 106 5.76 4.80 -2.97
C THR A 106 5.84 6.19 -3.63
N ALA A 107 6.70 6.40 -4.64
CA ALA A 107 7.03 7.75 -5.14
C ALA A 107 6.26 8.22 -6.38
N SER A 108 5.66 7.34 -7.19
CA SER A 108 5.03 7.75 -8.45
C SER A 108 3.55 8.08 -8.28
N ARG A 109 3.32 9.27 -7.73
CA ARG A 109 2.07 10.04 -7.80
C ARG A 109 1.50 10.07 -9.22
N LYS A 110 0.38 9.36 -9.46
CA LYS A 110 -0.76 9.79 -10.28
C LYS A 110 -1.88 8.73 -10.17
N LEU A 111 -2.84 9.00 -9.30
CA LEU A 111 -4.17 8.35 -9.31
C LEU A 111 -4.19 6.81 -9.20
N TYR A 112 -3.37 6.21 -8.34
CA TYR A 112 -3.47 4.78 -8.02
C TYR A 112 -4.34 4.63 -6.78
N LEU A 113 -5.63 4.42 -6.98
CA LEU A 113 -6.55 4.13 -5.89
C LEU A 113 -6.44 2.65 -5.54
N SER A 114 -6.06 2.47 -4.29
CA SER A 114 -5.62 1.25 -3.66
C SER A 114 -6.71 0.22 -3.53
N TYR A 115 -6.40 -1.01 -3.95
CA TYR A 115 -7.11 -2.18 -3.44
C TYR A 115 -6.13 -3.33 -3.24
N LYS A 116 -6.22 -3.95 -2.06
CA LYS A 116 -5.52 -5.18 -1.73
C LYS A 116 -6.21 -6.31 -2.47
N LEU A 117 -5.44 -7.05 -3.25
CA LEU A 117 -5.95 -8.00 -4.24
C LEU A 117 -6.40 -9.27 -3.55
N HIS A 118 -7.63 -9.66 -3.83
CA HIS A 118 -8.09 -11.03 -3.63
C HIS A 118 -8.07 -11.73 -4.98
N THR A 119 -7.56 -12.96 -4.99
CA THR A 119 -7.48 -13.83 -6.16
C THR A 119 -8.88 -14.35 -6.51
N PHE A 120 -9.37 -14.10 -7.72
CA PHE A 120 -10.58 -14.73 -8.27
C PHE A 120 -10.17 -15.85 -9.22
N ASN A 121 -10.40 -17.12 -8.87
CA ASN A 121 -9.99 -18.27 -9.71
C ASN A 121 -8.51 -18.19 -10.18
N GLY A 122 -7.61 -17.65 -9.34
CA GLY A 122 -6.20 -17.42 -9.69
C GLY A 122 -5.90 -16.16 -10.51
N SER A 123 -6.92 -15.34 -10.84
CA SER A 123 -6.81 -14.07 -11.56
C SER A 123 -6.85 -12.87 -10.60
N MET A 124 -6.17 -11.79 -10.97
CA MET A 124 -5.87 -10.67 -10.07
C MET A 124 -6.59 -9.39 -10.56
N CYS A 125 -7.28 -8.62 -9.71
CA CYS A 125 -8.07 -7.45 -10.16
C CYS A 125 -7.46 -6.09 -9.76
N ARG A 126 -7.62 -5.06 -10.61
CA ARG A 126 -7.32 -3.64 -10.33
C ARG A 126 -8.60 -2.82 -10.42
N VAL A 127 -8.81 -1.82 -9.56
CA VAL A 127 -10.01 -0.98 -9.60
C VAL A 127 -9.61 0.49 -9.73
N TRP A 128 -10.33 1.25 -10.55
CA TRP A 128 -10.15 2.67 -10.80
C TRP A 128 -11.40 3.41 -10.34
N LEU A 129 -11.26 4.50 -9.57
CA LEU A 129 -12.37 5.44 -9.38
C LEU A 129 -12.29 6.50 -10.48
N PRO A 130 -13.43 6.98 -11.01
CA PRO A 130 -13.44 8.15 -11.86
C PRO A 130 -12.80 9.30 -11.06
N SER A 131 -11.84 9.96 -11.69
CA SER A 131 -11.23 11.17 -11.15
C SER A 131 -12.33 12.13 -10.70
N LEU A 132 -12.33 12.50 -9.41
CA LEU A 132 -13.01 13.72 -8.94
C LEU A 132 -12.39 14.94 -9.64
#